data_AF-A0A519N931-F1
#
_entry.id   AF-A0A519N931-F1
#
_cell.length_a   1.000
_cell.length_b   1.000
_cell.length_c   1.000
_cell.angle_alpha   90.00
_cell.angle_beta   90.00
_cell.angle_gamma   90.00
#
_symmetry.space_group_name_H-M   'P 1'
#
loop_
_entity.id
_entity.type
_entity.pdbx_description
1 polymer ?
#
loop_
_entity_poly.entity_id
_entity_poly.type
_entity_poly.pdbx_seq_one_letter_code
_entity_poly.pdbx_strand_id
1 'polypeptide(L)'
;MNDFFAMLYEGFSPMNLFYIQGFSEEMYAAEAYVPIGIIMIITSLVAELAYYYFLSNYGNFYRKKPWFFWILIIAVINFFVAYFFSFSALEPNVTLLDCFTFSMVNVFWTMIFCFLFSIALKFKSVKASRTPF
;
A
#
# COMPACT_ATOMS: atom_id res chain seq x y z
N MET A 1 -3.38 -7.68 -16.42
CA MET A 1 -3.55 -7.06 -15.09
C MET A 1 -2.32 -7.29 -14.23
N ASN A 2 -1.74 -8.50 -14.25
CA ASN A 2 -0.48 -8.80 -13.61
C ASN A 2 0.65 -7.85 -14.04
N ASP A 3 0.79 -7.56 -15.33
CA ASP A 3 1.81 -6.62 -15.85
C ASP A 3 1.77 -5.23 -15.21
N PHE A 4 0.58 -4.72 -14.93
CA PHE A 4 0.42 -3.40 -14.31
C PHE A 4 0.92 -3.41 -12.87
N PHE A 5 0.56 -4.45 -12.11
CA PHE A 5 1.00 -4.56 -10.72
C PHE A 5 2.48 -4.96 -10.63
N ALA A 6 2.97 -5.82 -11.51
CA ALA A 6 4.40 -6.13 -11.62
C ALA A 6 5.20 -4.85 -11.91
N MET A 7 4.78 -4.04 -12.88
CA MET A 7 5.40 -2.73 -13.16
C MET A 7 5.36 -1.79 -11.94
N LEU A 8 4.27 -1.80 -11.17
CA LEU A 8 4.15 -1.00 -9.96
C LEU A 8 5.14 -1.47 -8.88
N TYR A 9 5.24 -2.77 -8.65
CA TYR A 9 6.11 -3.32 -7.61
C TYR A 9 7.58 -3.41 -7.98
N GLU A 10 7.93 -3.72 -9.22
CA GLU A 10 9.31 -3.85 -9.68
C GLU A 10 9.91 -2.52 -10.13
N GLY A 11 9.04 -1.55 -10.44
CA GLY A 11 9.39 -0.25 -10.99
C GLY A 11 9.23 -0.19 -12.51
N PHE A 12 9.37 1.02 -13.05
CA PHE A 12 9.22 1.25 -14.49
C PHE A 12 10.50 0.88 -15.24
N SER A 13 10.33 0.13 -16.33
CA SER A 13 11.40 -0.11 -17.29
C SER A 13 11.90 1.23 -17.87
N PRO A 14 13.22 1.46 -17.96
CA PRO A 14 14.31 0.48 -17.82
C PRO A 14 14.94 0.41 -16.41
N MET A 15 14.48 1.18 -15.42
CA MET A 15 15.18 1.27 -14.14
C MET A 15 14.98 0.05 -13.23
N ASN A 16 13.81 -0.60 -13.27
CA ASN A 16 13.50 -1.83 -12.51
C ASN A 16 14.02 -1.79 -11.06
N LEU A 17 13.78 -0.66 -10.37
CA LEU A 17 14.44 -0.28 -9.11
C LEU A 17 14.26 -1.29 -7.97
N PHE A 18 13.20 -2.10 -8.04
CA PHE A 18 12.81 -3.04 -6.99
C PHE A 18 12.71 -4.48 -7.51
N TYR A 19 13.23 -4.74 -8.71
CA TYR A 19 13.28 -6.09 -9.26
C TYR A 19 14.23 -6.96 -8.44
N ILE A 20 13.73 -8.13 -8.02
CA ILE A 20 14.51 -9.12 -7.28
C ILE A 20 14.62 -10.35 -8.17
N GLN A 21 15.84 -10.68 -8.59
CA GLN A 21 16.08 -11.82 -9.50
C GLN A 21 15.58 -13.14 -8.88
N GLY A 22 14.89 -13.95 -9.67
CA GLY A 22 14.23 -15.18 -9.21
C GLY A 22 12.90 -14.90 -8.50
N PHE A 23 12.89 -14.09 -7.44
CA PHE A 23 11.67 -13.77 -6.69
C PHE A 23 10.60 -13.09 -7.56
N SER A 24 10.99 -12.07 -8.34
CA SER A 24 10.07 -11.34 -9.20
C SER A 24 9.47 -12.22 -10.30
N GLU A 25 10.29 -13.13 -10.86
CA GLU A 25 9.87 -14.07 -11.88
C GLU A 25 8.85 -15.07 -11.32
N GLU A 26 9.08 -15.59 -10.12
CA GLU A 26 8.15 -16.49 -9.44
C GLU A 26 6.87 -15.78 -9.00
N MET A 27 6.95 -14.55 -8.47
CA MET A 27 5.77 -13.74 -8.13
C MET A 27 4.90 -13.46 -9.36
N TYR A 28 5.54 -13.17 -10.50
CA TYR A 28 4.85 -12.96 -11.76
C TYR A 28 4.17 -14.25 -12.23
N ALA A 29 4.89 -15.37 -12.22
CA ALA A 29 4.36 -16.68 -12.61
C ALA A 29 3.21 -17.16 -11.71
N ALA A 30 3.26 -16.85 -10.41
CA ALA A 30 2.22 -17.16 -9.43
C ALA A 30 1.03 -16.18 -9.46
N GLU A 31 1.05 -15.17 -10.34
CA GLU A 31 0.07 -14.07 -10.41
C GLU A 31 -0.15 -13.34 -9.06
N ALA A 32 0.86 -13.38 -8.18
CA ALA A 32 0.74 -12.91 -6.81
C ALA A 32 0.72 -11.37 -6.67
N TYR A 33 1.23 -10.64 -7.68
CA TYR A 33 1.20 -9.18 -7.68
C TYR A 33 -0.22 -8.61 -7.70
N VAL A 34 -1.13 -9.26 -8.41
CA VAL A 34 -2.53 -8.81 -8.55
C VAL A 34 -3.26 -8.77 -7.21
N PRO A 35 -3.41 -9.88 -6.46
CA PRO A 35 -4.16 -9.86 -5.21
C PRO A 35 -3.54 -8.90 -4.20
N ILE A 36 -2.20 -8.85 -4.09
CA ILE A 36 -1.50 -7.97 -3.15
C ILE A 36 -1.75 -6.50 -3.50
N GLY A 37 -1.61 -6.14 -4.77
CA GLY A 37 -1.84 -4.78 -5.24
C GLY A 37 -3.29 -4.32 -5.11
N ILE A 38 -4.25 -5.21 -5.39
CA ILE A 38 -5.68 -4.91 -5.20
C ILE A 38 -6.00 -4.71 -3.71
N ILE A 39 -5.51 -5.59 -2.84
CA ILE A 39 -5.74 -5.45 -1.38
C ILE A 39 -5.12 -4.14 -0.89
N MET A 40 -3.91 -3.79 -1.33
CA MET A 40 -3.29 -2.50 -1.00
C MET A 40 -4.17 -1.32 -1.41
N ILE A 41 -4.62 -1.26 -2.66
CA ILE A 41 -5.45 -0.16 -3.15
C ILE A 41 -6.78 -0.07 -2.38
N ILE A 42 -7.46 -1.20 -2.19
CA ILE A 42 -8.76 -1.24 -1.50
C ILE A 42 -8.60 -0.85 -0.03
N THR A 43 -7.60 -1.38 0.67
CA THR A 43 -7.38 -1.07 2.09
C THR A 43 -6.98 0.38 2.27
N SER A 44 -6.11 0.93 1.43
CA SER A 44 -5.80 2.38 1.43
C SER A 44 -7.04 3.23 1.20
N LEU A 45 -7.88 2.89 0.21
CA LEU A 45 -9.09 3.65 -0.09
C LEU A 45 -10.10 3.60 1.05
N VAL A 46 -10.42 2.39 1.54
CA VAL A 46 -11.38 2.18 2.63
C VAL A 46 -10.89 2.85 3.91
N ALA A 47 -9.59 2.77 4.21
CA ALA A 47 -9.03 3.41 5.39
C ALA A 47 -9.05 4.94 5.30
N GLU A 48 -8.75 5.53 4.14
CA GLU A 48 -8.85 6.98 3.96
C GLU A 48 -10.30 7.47 3.98
N LEU A 49 -11.24 6.71 3.40
CA LEU A 49 -12.67 6.98 3.55
C LEU A 49 -13.09 6.93 5.03
N ALA A 50 -12.67 5.89 5.75
CA ALA A 50 -12.96 5.75 7.18
C ALA A 50 -12.42 6.95 7.97
N TYR A 51 -11.18 7.35 7.67
CA TYR A 51 -10.54 8.48 8.32
C TYR A 51 -11.26 9.80 8.04
N TYR A 52 -11.50 10.11 6.77
CA TYR A 52 -12.06 11.39 6.35
C TYR A 52 -13.53 11.56 6.70
N TYR A 53 -14.35 10.52 6.62
CA TYR A 53 -15.79 10.64 6.89
C TYR A 53 -16.18 10.34 8.34
N PHE A 54 -15.44 9.49 9.04
CA PHE A 54 -15.74 9.14 10.42
C PHE A 54 -14.76 9.80 11.39
N LEU A 55 -13.47 9.41 11.37
CA LEU A 55 -12.53 9.83 12.41
C LEU A 55 -12.25 11.35 12.43
N SER A 56 -12.10 11.98 11.28
CA SER A 56 -11.76 13.42 11.17
C SER A 56 -12.82 14.33 11.79
N ASN A 57 -14.08 13.86 11.84
CA ASN A 57 -15.21 14.60 12.38
C ASN A 57 -15.28 14.58 13.92
N TYR A 58 -14.56 13.64 14.55
CA TYR A 58 -14.53 13.51 16.00
C TYR A 58 -13.28 14.20 16.61
N GLY A 59 -13.52 15.10 17.56
CA GLY A 59 -12.47 15.71 18.37
C GLY A 59 -11.42 16.50 17.57
N ASN A 60 -10.14 16.27 17.89
CA ASN A 60 -8.98 16.94 17.27
C ASN A 60 -8.29 16.08 16.19
N PHE A 61 -8.97 15.04 15.70
CA PHE A 61 -8.41 14.13 14.70
C PHE A 61 -8.24 14.78 13.33
N TYR A 62 -8.71 16.01 13.10
CA TYR A 62 -8.40 16.76 11.89
C TYR A 62 -6.95 17.25 11.78
N ARG A 63 -6.12 17.03 12.80
CA ARG A 63 -4.72 17.52 12.84
C ARG A 63 -3.79 16.61 12.03
N LYS A 64 -2.64 17.17 11.61
CA LYS A 64 -1.68 16.43 10.79
C LYS A 64 -1.06 15.20 11.44
N LYS A 65 -0.86 15.24 12.76
CA LYS A 65 -0.23 14.13 13.49
C LYS A 65 -1.12 12.87 13.50
N PRO A 66 -2.40 12.93 13.92
CA PRO A 66 -3.29 11.77 13.83
C PRO A 66 -3.40 11.17 12.43
N TRP A 67 -3.42 12.00 11.38
CA TRP A 67 -3.48 11.53 10.00
C TRP A 67 -2.22 10.75 9.61
N PHE A 68 -1.04 11.27 9.95
CA PHE A 68 0.21 10.58 9.68
C PHE A 68 0.31 9.24 10.43
N PHE A 69 -0.09 9.21 11.70
CA PHE A 69 -0.15 7.96 12.47
C PHE A 69 -1.15 6.97 11.87
N TRP A 70 -2.28 7.45 11.33
CA TRP A 70 -3.25 6.62 10.64
C TRP A 70 -2.64 5.93 9.41
N ILE A 71 -2.00 6.71 8.53
CA ILE A 71 -1.29 6.16 7.36
C ILE A 71 -0.24 5.15 7.77
N LEU A 72 0.53 5.43 8.82
CA LEU A 72 1.55 4.51 9.32
C LEU A 72 0.93 3.17 9.75
N ILE A 73 -0.21 3.18 10.44
CA ILE A 73 -0.93 1.96 10.82
C ILE A 73 -1.37 1.16 9.59
N ILE A 74 -1.93 1.82 8.58
CA ILE A 74 -2.38 1.16 7.34
C ILE A 74 -1.20 0.59 6.56
N ALA A 75 -0.06 1.29 6.54
CA ALA A 75 1.16 0.83 5.91
C ALA A 75 1.70 -0.43 6.61
N VAL A 76 1.69 -0.47 7.95
CA VAL A 76 2.08 -1.66 8.72
C VAL A 76 1.14 -2.84 8.47
N ILE A 77 -0.17 -2.62 8.36
CA ILE A 77 -1.12 -3.68 8.01
C ILE A 77 -0.80 -4.24 6.62
N ASN A 78 -0.60 -3.37 5.63
CA ASN A 78 -0.27 -3.76 4.27
C ASN A 78 1.11 -4.43 4.14
N PHE A 79 2.06 -4.09 5.00
CA PHE A 79 3.32 -4.80 5.12
C PHE A 79 3.08 -6.28 5.43
N PHE A 80 2.33 -6.57 6.50
CA PHE A 80 2.07 -7.95 6.90
C PHE A 80 1.28 -8.72 5.85
N VAL A 81 0.28 -8.08 5.23
CA VAL A 81 -0.48 -8.70 4.14
C VAL A 81 0.46 -9.11 3.00
N ALA A 82 1.28 -8.19 2.50
CA ALA A 82 2.21 -8.49 1.42
C ALA A 82 3.18 -9.61 1.81
N TYR A 83 3.72 -9.56 3.02
CA TYR A 83 4.69 -10.55 3.52
C TYR A 83 4.10 -11.95 3.59
N PHE A 84 2.92 -12.11 4.20
CA PHE A 84 2.28 -13.42 4.34
C PHE A 84 1.78 -13.96 3.00
N PHE A 85 1.26 -13.09 2.13
CA PHE A 85 0.84 -13.52 0.80
C PHE A 85 2.02 -13.93 -0.08
N SER A 86 3.10 -13.16 -0.12
CA SER A 86 4.29 -13.52 -0.90
C SER A 86 4.94 -14.79 -0.37
N PHE A 87 5.03 -14.93 0.95
CA PHE A 87 5.56 -16.14 1.59
C PHE A 87 4.70 -17.37 1.25
N SER A 88 3.39 -17.29 1.43
CA SER A 88 2.48 -18.40 1.12
C SER A 88 2.40 -18.74 -0.38
N ALA A 89 2.62 -17.77 -1.28
CA ALA A 89 2.56 -17.99 -2.72
C ALA A 89 3.82 -18.67 -3.27
N LEU A 90 4.96 -18.50 -2.60
CA LEU A 90 6.27 -18.89 -3.12
C LEU A 90 7.01 -19.95 -2.28
N GLU A 91 6.41 -20.42 -1.18
CA GLU A 91 6.99 -21.53 -0.41
C GLU A 91 7.15 -22.80 -1.28
N PRO A 92 8.31 -23.51 -1.21
CA PRO A 92 9.45 -23.30 -0.31
C PRO A 92 10.63 -22.51 -0.93
N ASN A 93 10.50 -21.93 -2.11
CA ASN A 93 11.63 -21.38 -2.89
C ASN A 93 12.02 -19.94 -2.52
N VAL A 94 11.39 -19.37 -1.50
CA VAL A 94 11.51 -17.94 -1.17
C VAL A 94 12.39 -17.67 0.04
N THR A 95 13.22 -16.63 -0.02
CA THR A 95 13.96 -16.16 1.16
C THR A 95 13.11 -15.17 1.96
N LEU A 96 13.22 -15.22 3.29
CA LEU A 96 12.52 -14.27 4.17
C LEU A 96 12.91 -12.81 3.88
N LEU A 97 14.14 -12.59 3.40
CA LEU A 97 14.65 -11.27 3.05
C LEU A 97 13.97 -10.71 1.80
N ASP A 98 13.66 -11.55 0.81
CA ASP A 98 12.98 -11.11 -0.42
C ASP A 98 11.53 -10.73 -0.12
N CYS A 99 10.81 -11.56 0.66
CA CYS A 99 9.48 -11.23 1.17
C CYS A 99 9.48 -9.93 1.96
N PHE A 100 10.48 -9.71 2.82
CA PHE A 100 10.62 -8.48 3.60
C PHE A 100 10.83 -7.27 2.68
N THR A 101 11.74 -7.37 1.72
CA THR A 101 12.06 -6.29 0.78
C THR A 101 10.83 -5.93 -0.06
N PHE A 102 10.15 -6.93 -0.62
CA PHE A 102 8.90 -6.73 -1.37
C PHE A 102 7.81 -6.06 -0.52
N SER A 103 7.67 -6.49 0.74
CA SER A 103 6.68 -5.90 1.67
C SER A 103 7.00 -4.44 2.00
N MET A 104 8.28 -4.05 2.04
CA MET A 104 8.67 -2.64 2.19
C MET A 104 8.32 -1.80 0.95
N VAL A 105 8.42 -2.37 -0.24
CA VAL A 105 7.93 -1.72 -1.46
C VAL A 105 6.41 -1.55 -1.39
N ASN A 106 5.68 -2.53 -0.87
CA ASN A 106 4.25 -2.42 -0.63
C ASN A 106 3.89 -1.32 0.38
N VAL A 107 4.66 -1.17 1.46
CA VAL A 107 4.54 -0.05 2.43
C VAL A 107 4.69 1.29 1.73
N PHE A 108 5.71 1.43 0.87
CA PHE A 108 5.96 2.65 0.12
C PHE A 108 4.77 3.03 -0.77
N TRP A 109 4.25 2.07 -1.54
CA TRP A 109 3.08 2.30 -2.38
C TRP A 109 1.80 2.55 -1.57
N THR A 110 1.61 1.87 -0.45
CA THR A 110 0.49 2.11 0.47
C THR A 110 0.47 3.57 0.91
N MET A 111 1.63 4.12 1.30
CA MET A 111 1.74 5.53 1.70
C MET A 111 1.41 6.47 0.54
N ILE A 112 1.87 6.16 -0.68
CA ILE A 112 1.55 6.95 -1.88
C ILE A 112 0.04 6.93 -2.15
N PHE A 113 -0.60 5.76 -2.14
CA PHE A 113 -2.04 5.65 -2.39
C PHE A 113 -2.87 6.33 -1.31
N CYS A 114 -2.53 6.15 -0.04
CA CYS A 114 -3.15 6.88 1.06
C CYS A 114 -3.04 8.41 0.84
N PHE A 115 -1.86 8.90 0.46
CA PHE A 115 -1.66 10.31 0.16
C PHE A 115 -2.53 10.79 -1.02
N LEU A 116 -2.56 10.04 -2.13
CA LEU A 116 -3.37 10.37 -3.30
C LEU A 116 -4.88 10.38 -2.97
N PHE A 117 -5.36 9.40 -2.21
CA PHE A 117 -6.75 9.35 -1.78
C PHE A 117 -7.09 10.48 -0.81
N SER A 118 -6.18 10.83 0.09
CA SER A 118 -6.39 11.97 1.00
C SER A 118 -6.64 13.26 0.20
N ILE A 119 -5.80 13.54 -0.82
CA ILE A 119 -5.98 14.67 -1.76
C ILE A 119 -7.35 14.63 -2.44
N ALA A 120 -7.76 13.46 -2.93
CA ALA A 120 -9.04 13.31 -3.63
C ALA A 120 -10.25 13.52 -2.69
N LEU A 121 -10.15 13.11 -1.43
CA LEU A 121 -11.25 13.13 -0.46
C LEU A 121 -11.39 14.47 0.27
N LYS A 122 -10.32 15.26 0.37
CA LYS A 122 -10.31 16.56 1.06
C LYS A 122 -11.37 17.55 0.55
N PHE A 123 -11.72 17.50 -0.73
CA PHE A 123 -12.65 18.46 -1.33
C PHE A 123 -14.13 18.24 -0.98
N LYS A 124 -14.48 17.13 -0.33
CA LYS A 124 -15.89 16.76 -0.08
C LYS A 124 -16.48 17.19 1.27
N SER A 125 -15.71 17.73 2.23
CA SER A 125 -16.28 18.13 3.54
C SER A 125 -15.63 19.37 4.17
N VAL A 126 -16.45 20.20 4.82
CA VAL A 126 -16.06 21.49 5.46
C VAL A 126 -15.03 21.29 6.57
N LYS A 127 -15.09 20.18 7.32
CA LYS A 127 -14.09 19.82 8.34
C LYS A 127 -12.91 19.04 7.75
N ALA A 128 -13.15 18.20 6.74
CA ALA A 128 -12.12 17.51 5.96
C ALA A 128 -11.19 18.46 5.19
N SER A 129 -11.62 19.69 4.91
CA SER A 129 -10.75 20.72 4.35
C SER A 129 -9.58 21.10 5.27
N ARG A 130 -9.70 20.83 6.59
CA ARG A 130 -8.71 21.16 7.62
C ARG A 130 -7.73 20.02 7.92
N THR A 131 -8.07 18.78 7.56
CA THR A 131 -7.11 17.68 7.52
C THR A 131 -6.06 17.96 6.45
N PRO A 132 -4.77 17.70 6.71
CA PRO A 132 -3.76 17.89 5.70
C PRO A 132 -3.97 16.91 4.54
N PHE A 133 -3.81 17.46 3.34
CA PHE A 133 -3.89 16.81 2.02
C PHE A 133 -5.14 15.99 1.78
#